data_AF-A0A2J2H7H3-F1
#
_entry.id   AF-A0A2J2H7H3-F1
#
_cell.length_a   1.000
_cell.length_b   1.000
_cell.length_c   1.000
_cell.angle_alpha   90.00
_cell.angle_beta   90.00
_cell.angle_gamma   90.00
#
_symmetry.space_group_name_H-M   'P 1'
#
loop_
_entity.id
_entity.type
_entity.pdbx_description
1 polymer ?
#
loop_
_entity_poly.entity_id
_entity_poly.type
_entity_poly.pdbx_seq_one_letter_code
_entity_poly.pdbx_strand_id
1 'polypeptide(L)'
;MDDGITPRDLKIDMIREGLKGIRKRYLECLASKKREVCYAVAANELMSMFGSLMPRVIHDPEVRYYILYGVDQLLVYDADMDRLRLTTIEEVANIVFNST
;
A
#
# COMPACT_ATOMS: atom_id res chain seq x y z
N MET A 1 7.20 -8.87 -29.62
CA MET A 1 8.03 -8.23 -28.59
C MET A 1 7.54 -8.81 -27.29
N ASP A 2 8.37 -9.65 -26.67
CA ASP A 2 8.07 -10.28 -25.39
C ASP A 2 8.72 -9.37 -24.35
N ASP A 3 7.90 -8.58 -23.65
CA ASP A 3 8.39 -7.49 -22.79
C ASP A 3 9.10 -8.00 -21.53
N GLY A 4 9.32 -9.32 -21.40
CA GLY A 4 10.20 -9.92 -20.40
C GLY A 4 9.78 -9.71 -18.94
N ILE A 5 8.56 -9.20 -18.71
CA ILE A 5 8.06 -8.89 -17.37
C ILE A 5 7.74 -10.19 -16.65
N THR A 6 8.34 -10.40 -15.49
CA THR A 6 8.09 -11.62 -14.72
C THR A 6 6.70 -11.58 -14.07
N PRO A 7 6.04 -12.73 -13.84
CA PRO A 7 4.73 -12.77 -13.19
C PRO A 7 4.67 -12.13 -11.79
N ARG A 8 5.83 -11.97 -11.13
CA ARG A 8 5.94 -11.30 -9.84
C ARG A 8 5.83 -9.78 -9.99
N ASP A 9 6.47 -9.21 -10.99
CA ASP A 9 6.48 -7.76 -11.24
C ASP A 9 5.08 -7.28 -11.64
N LEU A 10 4.40 -8.03 -12.50
CA LEU A 10 2.99 -7.81 -12.85
C LEU A 10 2.07 -7.74 -11.63
N LYS A 11 2.29 -8.59 -10.61
CA LYS A 11 1.50 -8.55 -9.37
C LYS A 11 1.83 -7.32 -8.51
N ILE A 12 3.08 -6.89 -8.48
CA ILE A 12 3.51 -5.70 -7.74
C ILE A 12 2.90 -4.44 -8.36
N ASP A 13 2.90 -4.34 -9.69
CA ASP A 13 2.29 -3.20 -10.38
C ASP A 13 0.77 -3.16 -10.16
N MET A 14 0.06 -4.29 -10.22
CA MET A 14 -1.37 -4.34 -9.89
C MET A 14 -1.64 -3.89 -8.45
N ILE A 15 -0.79 -4.28 -7.50
CA ILE A 15 -0.89 -3.83 -6.10
C ILE A 15 -0.67 -2.32 -6.02
N ARG A 16 0.38 -1.79 -6.65
CA ARG A 16 0.69 -0.36 -6.66
C ARG A 16 -0.48 0.46 -7.20
N GLU A 17 -1.01 0.09 -8.35
CA GLU A 17 -2.13 0.80 -8.99
C GLU A 17 -3.41 0.71 -8.15
N GLY A 18 -3.69 -0.45 -7.55
CA GLY A 18 -4.83 -0.61 -6.64
C GLY A 18 -4.73 0.31 -5.42
N LEU A 19 -3.59 0.32 -4.73
CA LEU A 19 -3.35 1.19 -3.56
C LEU A 19 -3.39 2.68 -3.94
N LYS A 20 -2.82 3.06 -5.08
CA LYS A 20 -2.89 4.42 -5.63
C LYS A 20 -4.33 4.85 -5.88
N GLY A 21 -5.15 3.95 -6.44
CA GLY A 21 -6.58 4.18 -6.67
C GLY A 21 -7.35 4.41 -5.37
N ILE A 22 -7.04 3.64 -4.32
CA ILE A 22 -7.65 3.80 -2.99
C ILE A 22 -7.32 5.17 -2.40
N ARG A 23 -6.05 5.59 -2.45
CA ARG A 23 -5.63 6.93 -1.99
C ARG A 23 -6.35 8.04 -2.78
N LYS A 24 -6.43 7.92 -4.11
CA LYS A 24 -7.16 8.88 -4.94
C LYS A 24 -8.63 8.99 -4.52
N ARG A 25 -9.33 7.86 -4.36
CA ARG A 25 -10.74 7.83 -3.92
C ARG A 25 -10.92 8.41 -2.52
N TYR A 26 -9.98 8.18 -1.61
CA TYR A 26 -9.99 8.80 -0.28
C TYR A 26 -9.91 10.32 -0.36
N LEU A 27 -8.97 10.87 -1.16
CA LEU A 27 -8.81 12.31 -1.36
C LEU A 27 -10.05 12.94 -2.03
N GLU A 28 -10.63 12.27 -3.02
CA GLU A 28 -11.87 12.72 -3.68
C GLU A 28 -13.05 12.75 -2.69
N CYS A 29 -13.14 11.76 -1.79
CA CYS A 29 -14.16 11.73 -0.74
C CYS A 29 -13.99 12.90 0.24
N LEU A 30 -12.75 13.21 0.65
CA LEU A 30 -12.46 14.28 1.61
C LEU A 30 -12.90 15.67 1.12
N ALA A 31 -13.05 15.86 -0.19
CA ALA A 31 -13.57 17.11 -0.74
C ALA A 31 -15.01 17.42 -0.31
N SER A 32 -15.77 16.42 0.16
CA SER A 32 -17.21 16.58 0.47
C SER A 32 -17.71 15.87 1.73
N LYS A 33 -16.91 14.99 2.35
CA LYS A 33 -17.30 14.18 3.51
C LYS A 33 -16.29 14.28 4.64
N LYS A 34 -16.70 13.85 5.84
CA LYS A 34 -15.81 13.78 7.01
C LYS A 34 -14.78 12.66 6.85
N ARG A 35 -13.63 12.80 7.52
CA ARG A 35 -12.50 11.88 7.43
C ARG A 35 -12.87 10.44 7.78
N GLU A 36 -13.72 10.23 8.78
CA GLU A 36 -14.11 8.91 9.25
C GLU A 36 -14.95 8.16 8.21
N VAL A 37 -15.79 8.89 7.47
CA VAL A 37 -16.58 8.34 6.37
C VAL A 37 -15.67 7.93 5.22
N CYS A 38 -14.70 8.79 4.86
CA CYS A 38 -13.76 8.49 3.78
C CYS A 38 -12.81 7.35 4.14
N TYR A 39 -12.40 7.25 5.40
CA TYR A 39 -11.66 6.12 5.91
C TYR A 39 -12.47 4.82 5.77
N ALA A 40 -13.75 4.81 6.16
CA ALA A 40 -14.59 3.62 6.01
C ALA A 40 -14.73 3.18 4.54
N VAL A 41 -14.84 4.13 3.61
CA VAL A 41 -14.84 3.84 2.16
C VAL A 41 -13.52 3.22 1.73
N ALA A 42 -12.38 3.83 2.08
CA ALA A 42 -11.06 3.32 1.73
C ALA A 42 -10.78 1.93 2.35
N ALA A 43 -11.19 1.72 3.60
CA ALA A 43 -11.08 0.43 4.28
C ALA A 43 -11.90 -0.67 3.58
N ASN A 44 -13.08 -0.32 3.05
CA ASN A 44 -13.88 -1.25 2.27
C ASN A 44 -13.21 -1.64 0.94
N GLU A 45 -12.56 -0.69 0.27
CA GLU A 45 -11.76 -1.00 -0.93
C GLU A 45 -10.57 -1.90 -0.62
N LEU A 46 -9.85 -1.63 0.48
CA LEU A 46 -8.77 -2.49 0.94
C LEU A 46 -9.28 -3.91 1.21
N MET A 47 -10.40 -4.04 1.91
CA MET A 47 -11.04 -5.33 2.17
C MET A 47 -11.43 -6.06 0.87
N SER A 48 -11.98 -5.33 -0.11
CA SER A 48 -12.33 -5.90 -1.41
C SER A 48 -11.10 -6.37 -2.19
N MET A 49 -9.99 -5.65 -2.09
CA MET A 49 -8.77 -5.93 -2.84
C MET A 49 -7.96 -7.08 -2.23
N PHE A 50 -7.83 -7.12 -0.90
CA PHE A 50 -6.96 -8.08 -0.22
C PHE A 50 -7.72 -9.23 0.44
N GLY A 51 -9.00 -9.06 0.76
CA GLY A 51 -9.84 -10.09 1.39
C GLY A 51 -9.16 -10.73 2.61
N SER A 52 -8.91 -12.04 2.54
CA SER A 52 -8.24 -12.79 3.62
C SER A 52 -6.79 -12.38 3.88
N LEU A 53 -6.18 -11.62 2.98
CA LEU A 53 -4.83 -11.07 3.14
C LEU A 53 -4.81 -9.74 3.89
N MET A 54 -5.95 -9.16 4.26
CA MET A 54 -6.01 -7.90 5.03
C MET A 54 -5.15 -7.88 6.31
N PRO A 55 -5.01 -8.98 7.08
CA PRO A 55 -4.10 -9.00 8.24
C PRO A 55 -2.62 -8.77 7.88
N ARG A 56 -2.25 -8.88 6.60
CA ARG A 56 -0.91 -8.61 6.06
C ARG A 56 -0.76 -7.20 5.51
N VAL A 57 -1.77 -6.34 5.63
CA VAL A 57 -1.75 -4.96 5.13
C VAL A 57 -1.78 -4.01 6.31
N ILE A 58 -0.69 -3.27 6.52
CA ILE A 58 -0.65 -2.13 7.42
C ILE A 58 -0.81 -0.87 6.58
N HIS A 59 -1.60 0.07 7.08
CA HIS A 59 -1.73 1.40 6.49
C HIS A 59 -1.91 2.43 7.59
N ASP A 60 -1.60 3.68 7.28
CA ASP A 60 -1.91 4.80 8.17
C ASP A 60 -3.39 5.22 8.07
N PRO A 61 -3.91 6.03 9.01
CA PRO A 61 -5.31 6.48 8.99
C PRO A 61 -5.69 7.34 7.79
N GLU A 62 -4.72 7.99 7.13
CA GLU A 62 -4.96 8.78 5.92
C GLU A 62 -4.75 7.98 4.65
N VAL A 63 -4.47 6.67 4.77
CA VAL A 63 -4.28 5.72 3.66
C VAL A 63 -3.28 6.24 2.62
N ARG A 64 -2.21 6.91 3.08
CA ARG A 64 -1.09 7.38 2.27
C ARG A 64 0.01 6.34 2.20
N TYR A 65 0.39 5.79 3.35
CA TYR A 65 1.49 4.84 3.49
C TYR A 65 0.94 3.44 3.69
N TYR A 66 1.54 2.48 2.98
CA TYR A 66 1.17 1.08 3.05
C TYR A 66 2.39 0.21 3.26
N ILE A 67 2.24 -0.82 4.09
CA ILE A 67 3.23 -1.88 4.28
C ILE A 67 2.52 -3.23 4.13
N LEU A 68 2.94 -4.02 3.14
CA LEU A 68 2.39 -5.34 2.87
C LEU A 68 3.40 -6.42 3.22
N TYR A 69 2.98 -7.39 4.03
CA TYR A 69 3.81 -8.52 4.45
C TYR A 69 3.74 -9.67 3.44
N GLY A 70 4.81 -9.80 2.65
CA GLY A 70 5.07 -10.98 1.82
C GLY A 70 5.56 -12.18 2.64
N VAL A 71 6.11 -13.18 1.96
CA VAL A 71 6.78 -14.32 2.62
C VAL A 71 8.19 -13.92 3.05
N ASP A 72 8.96 -13.32 2.15
CA ASP A 72 10.38 -12.99 2.39
C ASP A 72 10.66 -11.49 2.45
N GLN A 73 9.70 -10.66 2.05
CA GLN A 73 9.89 -9.22 1.86
C GLN A 73 8.66 -8.42 2.27
N LEU A 74 8.90 -7.19 2.68
CA LEU A 74 7.92 -6.14 2.84
C LEU A 74 7.85 -5.33 1.55
N LEU A 75 6.64 -5.03 1.10
CA LEU A 75 6.39 -3.98 0.12
C LEU A 75 5.95 -2.74 0.87
N VAL A 76 6.76 -1.69 0.79
CA VAL A 76 6.50 -0.37 1.40
C VAL A 76 6.14 0.60 0.29
N TYR A 77 5.02 1.31 0.44
CA TYR A 77 4.49 2.18 -0.60
C TYR A 77 4.02 3.52 -0.03
N ASP A 78 4.48 4.63 -0.63
CA ASP A 78 3.94 5.98 -0.45
C ASP A 78 3.08 6.34 -1.66
N ALA A 79 1.77 6.38 -1.45
CA ALA A 79 0.79 6.60 -2.50
C ALA A 79 0.71 8.05 -3.00
N ASP A 80 1.17 9.03 -2.21
CA ASP A 80 1.22 10.43 -2.65
C ASP A 80 2.41 10.65 -3.59
N MET A 81 3.55 10.03 -3.28
CA MET A 81 4.77 10.14 -4.10
C MET A 81 4.87 9.10 -5.20
N ASP A 82 3.96 8.13 -5.24
CA ASP A 82 4.01 6.94 -6.10
C ASP A 82 5.36 6.20 -6.00
N ARG A 83 5.83 6.02 -4.75
CA ARG A 83 7.13 5.41 -4.45
C ARG A 83 6.94 4.07 -3.80
N LEU A 84 7.48 3.03 -4.44
CA LEU A 84 7.46 1.65 -3.95
C LEU A 84 8.88 1.19 -3.65
N ARG A 85 9.05 0.52 -2.51
CA ARG A 85 10.29 -0.14 -2.13
C ARG A 85 10.00 -1.55 -1.62
N LEU A 86 10.75 -2.52 -2.13
CA LEU A 86 10.85 -3.84 -1.52
C LEU A 86 11.99 -3.82 -0.51
N THR A 87 11.74 -4.34 0.68
CA THR A 87 12.72 -4.34 1.79
C THR A 87 12.48 -5.53 2.71
N THR A 88 13.35 -5.76 3.68
CA THR A 88 13.15 -6.78 4.71
C THR A 88 12.81 -6.15 6.06
N ILE A 89 12.28 -6.94 7.00
CA ILE A 89 12.05 -6.48 8.37
C ILE A 89 13.38 -6.04 9.01
N GLU A 90 14.46 -6.76 8.74
CA GLU A 90 15.80 -6.44 9.26
C GLU A 90 16.29 -5.07 8.77
N GLU A 91 16.15 -4.78 7.47
CA GLU A 91 16.51 -3.47 6.92
C GLU A 91 15.68 -2.35 7.54
N VAL A 92 14.37 -2.54 7.70
CA VAL A 92 13.48 -1.55 8.33
C VAL A 92 13.87 -1.34 9.80
N ALA A 93 14.11 -2.40 10.56
CA ALA A 93 14.53 -2.31 11.96
C ALA A 93 15.87 -1.59 12.09
N ASN A 94 16.84 -1.92 11.23
CA ASN A 94 18.14 -1.25 11.20
C ASN A 94 18.01 0.24 10.88
N ILE A 95 17.12 0.62 9.95
CA ILE A 95 16.84 2.03 9.69
C ILE A 95 16.25 2.69 10.94
N VAL A 96 15.21 2.12 11.56
CA VAL A 96 14.53 2.74 12.70
C VAL A 96 15.45 2.87 13.92
N PHE A 97 16.26 1.86 14.23
CA PHE A 97 17.11 1.87 15.42
C PHE A 97 18.48 2.52 15.22
N ASN A 98 18.99 2.63 13.98
CA ASN A 98 20.29 3.23 13.69
C ASN A 98 20.22 4.59 13.00
N SER A 99 19.02 5.11 12.70
CA SER A 99 18.86 6.51 12.28
C SER A 99 19.12 7.40 13.49
N THR A 100 20.34 7.95 13.57
CA THR A 100 20.77 8.90 14.60
C THR A 100 20.45 10.33 14.17
#